data_AF-A0AAV3FC26-F1
#
_entry.id   AF-A0AAV3FC26-F1
#
_cell.length_a   1.000
_cell.length_b   1.000
_cell.length_c   1.000
_cell.angle_alpha   90.00
_cell.angle_beta   90.00
_cell.angle_gamma   90.00
#
_symmetry.space_group_name_H-M   'P 1'
#
loop_
_entity.id
_entity.type
_entity.pdbx_description
1 polymer ?
#
loop_
_entity_poly.entity_id
_entity_poly.type
_entity_poly.pdbx_seq_one_letter_code
_entity_poly.pdbx_strand_id
1 'polypeptide(L)'
;MSNLKNKRVKSREQDPIERGKNFKEVSLGYGEEEAIEEANRCLGCKNPKCVEGCPVSVNIPSFISFIKKGDFSASFEELSKYNALPAVCGRVCPQESQCEGKCVLGIKGEPLAIGQLERFIADFARNNKLSSLKKSEKILEKVAVIGSGPAGLTCAGELAKLGYRVTIFEALHESGGVLVYGIPEFRLPKKDVVKYEIEEIKKLGVKIENNVVVGKTVDIDELIENEGFKAVFIGSGAGLPKFMGIKGENANGVFSANEVLTRVNLMKAFKNESHTPLNLGKKVAVVGGGNVAMDAARTSLRLGAETHIIYRRSEKELPARLEEIHHAKEEGVILDILTNPTEILTDEKGWVKGIKCIRMKLGEEDSSGRRRPIEIENSEFIMEVDSVIMSLGTSPNPLISNSTKGLKTNKRGCLLVDEESLSTSLKGIYAGGDAVTGAATVILAMGAGKKAAKSIDSYLRKEEQNNI
;
A
#
# COMPACT_ATOMS: atom_id res chain seq x y z
N MET A 1 -8.19 -39.74 4.77
CA MET A 1 -7.06 -38.87 4.34
C MET A 1 -7.43 -37.78 3.31
N SER A 2 -8.68 -37.71 2.79
CA SER A 2 -9.09 -36.71 1.78
C SER A 2 -9.49 -35.33 2.33
N ASN A 3 -9.83 -35.20 3.62
CA ASN A 3 -10.32 -33.95 4.21
C ASN A 3 -9.22 -32.93 4.61
N LEU A 4 -7.96 -33.34 4.76
CA LEU A 4 -6.87 -32.47 5.23
C LEU A 4 -6.38 -31.47 4.16
N LYS A 5 -6.53 -31.77 2.85
CA LYS A 5 -6.05 -30.88 1.78
C LYS A 5 -6.96 -29.67 1.51
N ASN A 6 -8.20 -29.69 2.01
CA ASN A 6 -9.21 -28.69 1.65
C ASN A 6 -9.27 -27.48 2.58
N LYS A 7 -8.66 -27.55 3.77
CA LYS A 7 -8.58 -26.42 4.71
C LYS A 7 -7.17 -25.84 4.74
N ARG A 8 -7.09 -24.52 4.79
CA ARG A 8 -5.88 -23.73 4.95
C ARG A 8 -5.30 -23.91 6.34
N VAL A 9 -3.98 -24.02 6.42
CA VAL A 9 -3.26 -23.97 7.69
C VAL A 9 -3.46 -22.56 8.25
N LYS A 10 -4.05 -22.45 9.43
CA LYS A 10 -4.31 -21.13 10.04
C LYS A 10 -2.98 -20.50 10.44
N SER A 11 -2.78 -19.23 10.09
CA SER A 11 -1.67 -18.47 10.65
C SER A 11 -1.98 -18.16 12.12
N ARG A 12 -0.92 -18.09 12.94
CA ARG A 12 -1.04 -17.66 14.33
C ARG A 12 -1.37 -16.17 14.37
N GLU A 13 -2.28 -15.78 15.26
CA GLU A 13 -2.69 -14.40 15.46
C GLU A 13 -2.67 -14.06 16.95
N GLN A 14 -2.51 -12.77 17.27
CA GLN A 14 -2.78 -12.28 18.62
C GLN A 14 -4.27 -12.44 18.97
N ASP A 15 -4.57 -12.57 20.26
CA ASP A 15 -5.94 -12.55 20.78
C ASP A 15 -6.66 -11.23 20.41
N PRO A 16 -7.92 -11.27 19.94
CA PRO A 16 -8.65 -10.06 19.53
C PRO A 16 -8.77 -8.98 20.60
N ILE A 17 -8.97 -9.34 21.88
CA ILE A 17 -9.13 -8.39 22.98
C ILE A 17 -7.79 -7.74 23.32
N GLU A 18 -6.70 -8.52 23.29
CA GLU A 18 -5.35 -8.01 23.54
C GLU A 18 -4.84 -7.12 22.39
N ARG A 19 -5.03 -7.56 21.13
CA ARG A 19 -4.53 -6.87 19.94
C ARG A 19 -5.28 -5.58 19.63
N GLY A 20 -6.54 -5.48 20.06
CA GLY A 20 -7.32 -4.24 20.01
C GLY A 20 -6.75 -3.12 20.89
N LYS A 21 -5.78 -3.41 21.78
CA LYS A 21 -5.20 -2.44 22.73
C LYS A 21 -3.72 -2.13 22.46
N ASN A 22 -3.15 -2.64 21.36
CA ASN A 22 -1.73 -2.44 21.07
C ASN A 22 -1.44 -2.37 19.56
N PHE A 23 -0.28 -1.81 19.20
CA PHE A 23 0.13 -1.62 17.81
C PHE A 23 1.06 -2.72 17.27
N LYS A 24 1.21 -3.85 17.97
CA LYS A 24 2.03 -4.98 17.51
C LYS A 24 1.32 -5.71 16.36
N GLU A 25 2.10 -6.39 15.53
CA GLU A 25 1.63 -7.12 14.35
C GLU A 25 0.57 -8.18 14.70
N VAL A 26 -0.62 -8.11 14.10
CA VAL A 26 -1.76 -9.00 14.43
C VAL A 26 -1.51 -10.43 13.96
N SER A 27 -1.24 -10.62 12.67
CA SER A 27 -0.88 -11.92 12.12
C SER A 27 0.60 -12.17 12.41
N LEU A 28 0.92 -13.27 13.08
CA LEU A 28 2.28 -13.63 13.51
C LEU A 28 3.03 -14.48 12.47
N GLY A 29 2.37 -14.83 11.37
CA GLY A 29 2.95 -15.60 10.28
C GLY A 29 3.05 -17.10 10.60
N TYR A 30 3.70 -17.85 9.69
CA TYR A 30 3.96 -19.28 9.88
C TYR A 30 5.29 -19.53 10.56
N GLY A 31 5.34 -20.59 11.37
CA GLY A 31 6.56 -21.32 11.67
C GLY A 31 6.94 -22.26 10.52
N GLU A 32 8.09 -22.92 10.65
CA GLU A 32 8.62 -23.81 9.62
C GLU A 32 7.66 -24.97 9.29
N GLU A 33 7.16 -25.66 10.32
CA GLU A 33 6.24 -26.80 10.16
C GLU A 33 4.94 -26.38 9.46
N GLU A 34 4.33 -25.27 9.90
CA GLU A 34 3.11 -24.71 9.31
C GLU A 34 3.32 -24.32 7.83
N ALA A 35 4.47 -23.72 7.51
CA ALA A 35 4.82 -23.31 6.15
C ALA A 35 5.01 -24.53 5.24
N ILE A 36 5.70 -25.58 5.70
CA ILE A 36 5.86 -26.83 4.94
C ILE A 36 4.51 -27.53 4.76
N GLU A 37 3.67 -27.58 5.80
CA GLU A 37 2.32 -28.16 5.72
C GLU A 37 1.47 -27.44 4.68
N GLU A 38 1.40 -26.11 4.73
CA GLU A 38 0.64 -25.31 3.77
C GLU A 38 1.23 -25.43 2.35
N ALA A 39 2.56 -25.41 2.21
CA ALA A 39 3.23 -25.61 0.93
C ALA A 39 2.86 -26.96 0.31
N ASN A 40 2.75 -28.03 1.10
CA ASN A 40 2.37 -29.38 0.67
C ASN A 40 0.95 -29.48 0.09
N ARG A 41 0.08 -28.49 0.35
CA ARG A 41 -1.23 -28.38 -0.30
C ARG A 41 -1.14 -27.95 -1.77
N CYS A 42 -0.02 -27.36 -2.20
CA CYS A 42 0.17 -26.93 -3.58
C CYS A 42 0.13 -28.10 -4.56
N LEU A 43 -0.76 -28.01 -5.54
CA LEU A 43 -1.00 -29.05 -6.54
C LEU A 43 0.09 -29.14 -7.62
N GLY A 44 1.01 -28.17 -7.70
CA GLY A 44 2.01 -28.11 -8.76
C GLY A 44 1.39 -27.99 -10.15
N CYS A 45 0.36 -27.14 -10.30
CA CYS A 45 -0.41 -27.00 -11.53
C CYS A 45 0.49 -26.71 -12.75
N LYS A 46 0.33 -27.47 -13.83
CA LYS A 46 1.04 -27.24 -15.10
C LYS A 46 0.74 -25.86 -15.70
N ASN A 47 -0.50 -25.39 -15.57
CA ASN A 47 -0.95 -24.05 -15.97
C ASN A 47 -1.32 -23.25 -14.72
N PRO A 48 -0.35 -22.62 -14.04
CA PRO A 48 -0.56 -22.05 -12.72
C PRO A 48 -1.28 -20.70 -12.80
N LYS A 49 -2.61 -20.73 -12.65
CA LYS A 49 -3.47 -19.53 -12.63
C LYS A 49 -3.12 -18.53 -11.52
N CYS A 50 -2.46 -18.97 -10.46
CA CYS A 50 -1.94 -18.08 -9.43
C CYS A 50 -0.84 -17.13 -9.94
N VAL A 51 -0.03 -17.56 -10.92
CA VAL A 51 1.01 -16.73 -11.57
C VAL A 51 0.36 -15.65 -12.43
N GLU A 52 -0.66 -16.01 -13.21
CA GLU A 52 -1.47 -15.05 -13.99
C GLU A 52 -2.18 -14.03 -13.09
N GLY A 53 -2.63 -14.46 -11.89
CA GLY A 53 -3.28 -13.59 -10.92
C GLY A 53 -2.33 -12.67 -10.14
N CYS A 54 -1.02 -12.91 -10.19
CA CYS A 54 -0.03 -12.05 -9.54
C CYS A 54 0.37 -10.90 -10.50
N PRO A 55 0.23 -9.63 -10.10
CA PRO A 55 0.53 -8.49 -10.99
C PRO A 55 1.97 -8.42 -11.52
N VAL A 56 2.91 -9.10 -10.87
CA VAL A 56 4.31 -9.22 -11.31
C VAL A 56 4.72 -10.64 -11.67
N SER A 57 3.73 -11.53 -11.81
CA SER A 57 3.89 -12.90 -12.29
C SER A 57 4.97 -13.70 -11.53
N VAL A 58 4.98 -13.60 -10.20
CA VAL A 58 5.84 -14.44 -9.34
C VAL A 58 5.65 -15.90 -9.74
N ASN A 59 6.75 -16.65 -9.90
CA ASN A 59 6.71 -18.08 -10.15
C ASN A 59 6.33 -18.87 -8.88
N ILE A 60 5.05 -18.79 -8.52
CA ILE A 60 4.51 -19.30 -7.27
C ILE A 60 4.77 -20.80 -7.06
N PRO A 61 4.51 -21.70 -8.05
CA PRO A 61 4.80 -23.11 -7.87
C PRO A 61 6.29 -23.40 -7.61
N SER A 62 7.19 -22.63 -8.22
CA SER A 62 8.63 -22.82 -8.09
C SER A 62 9.12 -22.51 -6.68
N PHE A 63 8.86 -21.31 -6.15
CA PHE A 63 9.31 -20.97 -4.81
C PHE A 63 8.68 -21.89 -3.74
N ILE A 64 7.40 -22.24 -3.90
CA ILE A 64 6.71 -23.19 -2.99
C ILE A 64 7.34 -24.59 -3.08
N SER A 65 7.81 -25.03 -4.24
CA SER A 65 8.47 -26.34 -4.38
C SER A 65 9.75 -26.45 -3.55
N PHE A 66 10.46 -25.34 -3.35
CA PHE A 66 11.62 -25.27 -2.48
C PHE A 66 11.21 -25.30 -1.00
N ILE A 67 10.12 -24.62 -0.62
CA ILE A 67 9.55 -24.71 0.75
C ILE A 67 9.23 -26.17 1.11
N LYS A 68 8.59 -26.92 0.19
CA LYS A 68 8.27 -28.34 0.41
C LYS A 68 9.50 -29.21 0.72
N LYS A 69 10.67 -28.81 0.22
CA LYS A 69 11.95 -29.53 0.40
C LYS A 69 12.74 -29.03 1.61
N GLY A 70 12.25 -27.99 2.32
CA GLY A 70 12.99 -27.32 3.38
C GLY A 70 14.11 -26.39 2.89
N ASP A 71 14.18 -26.10 1.59
CA ASP A 71 15.22 -25.24 1.00
C ASP A 71 14.75 -23.78 0.94
N PHE A 72 14.69 -23.13 2.10
CA PHE A 72 14.15 -21.77 2.21
C PHE A 72 15.05 -20.72 1.54
N SER A 73 16.36 -20.97 1.49
CA SER A 73 17.31 -20.09 0.79
C SER A 73 17.04 -20.07 -0.72
N ALA A 74 16.93 -21.23 -1.36
CA ALA A 74 16.60 -21.30 -2.79
C ALA A 74 15.19 -20.75 -3.08
N SER A 75 14.24 -20.95 -2.16
CA SER A 75 12.91 -20.36 -2.25
C SER A 75 12.97 -18.82 -2.27
N PHE A 76 13.77 -18.21 -1.39
CA PHE A 76 13.96 -16.77 -1.34
C PHE A 76 14.65 -16.23 -2.60
N GLU A 77 15.67 -16.92 -3.11
CA GLU A 77 16.33 -16.56 -4.37
C GLU A 77 15.37 -16.57 -5.55
N GLU A 78 14.52 -17.60 -5.65
CA GLU A 78 13.49 -17.68 -6.70
C GLU A 78 12.48 -16.54 -6.60
N LEU A 79 11.96 -16.28 -5.40
CA LEU A 79 10.99 -15.21 -5.14
C LEU A 79 11.57 -13.81 -5.49
N SER A 80 12.82 -13.56 -5.12
CA SER A 80 13.52 -12.29 -5.30
C SER A 80 13.70 -11.88 -6.78
N LYS A 81 13.65 -12.84 -7.72
CA LYS A 81 13.69 -12.54 -9.16
C LYS A 81 12.49 -11.69 -9.59
N TYR A 82 11.34 -11.93 -8.96
CA TYR A 82 10.05 -11.35 -9.35
C TYR A 82 9.62 -10.22 -8.42
N ASN A 83 9.73 -10.42 -7.11
CA ASN A 83 9.28 -9.44 -6.14
C ASN A 83 10.46 -8.75 -5.45
N ALA A 84 10.51 -7.42 -5.52
CA ALA A 84 11.53 -6.62 -4.84
C ALA A 84 11.21 -6.33 -3.37
N LEU A 85 9.96 -6.56 -2.92
CA LEU A 85 9.49 -6.27 -1.57
C LEU A 85 8.64 -7.42 -1.01
N PRO A 86 9.15 -8.67 -0.99
CA PRO A 86 8.36 -9.86 -0.64
C PRO A 86 7.82 -9.80 0.80
N ALA A 87 8.59 -9.30 1.76
CA ALA A 87 8.16 -9.17 3.15
C ALA A 87 6.98 -8.20 3.31
N VAL A 88 6.88 -7.20 2.44
CA VAL A 88 5.77 -6.24 2.40
C VAL A 88 4.57 -6.85 1.67
N CYS A 89 4.80 -7.40 0.47
CA CYS A 89 3.72 -7.89 -0.39
C CYS A 89 2.97 -9.07 0.22
N GLY A 90 3.68 -10.00 0.89
CA GLY A 90 3.06 -11.13 1.59
C GLY A 90 2.09 -10.69 2.70
N ARG A 91 2.31 -9.50 3.29
CA ARG A 91 1.47 -8.93 4.36
C ARG A 91 0.28 -8.12 3.84
N VAL A 92 0.46 -7.37 2.76
CA VAL A 92 -0.49 -6.29 2.40
C VAL A 92 -1.21 -6.49 1.07
N CYS A 93 -0.81 -7.45 0.23
CA CYS A 93 -1.53 -7.72 -1.01
C CYS A 93 -2.95 -8.21 -0.70
N PRO A 94 -3.97 -7.80 -1.46
CA PRO A 94 -5.30 -8.39 -1.38
C PRO A 94 -5.34 -9.70 -2.17
N GLN A 95 -4.72 -10.76 -1.62
CA GLN A 95 -4.50 -12.01 -2.33
C GLN A 95 -5.79 -12.68 -2.83
N GLU A 96 -6.91 -12.47 -2.13
CA GLU A 96 -8.25 -12.93 -2.49
C GLU A 96 -8.73 -12.40 -3.87
N SER A 97 -8.19 -11.26 -4.30
CA SER A 97 -8.47 -10.65 -5.61
C SER A 97 -7.33 -10.86 -6.61
N GLN A 98 -6.26 -11.54 -6.20
CA GLN A 98 -5.02 -11.72 -6.95
C GLN A 98 -4.64 -13.21 -7.03
N CYS A 99 -3.45 -13.58 -6.57
CA CYS A 99 -2.88 -14.92 -6.73
C CYS A 99 -3.72 -16.02 -6.08
N GLU A 100 -4.28 -15.78 -4.88
CA GLU A 100 -5.08 -16.76 -4.15
C GLU A 100 -6.49 -16.85 -4.73
N GLY A 101 -7.07 -15.74 -5.16
CA GLY A 101 -8.36 -15.70 -5.87
C GLY A 101 -8.36 -16.47 -7.20
N LYS A 102 -7.18 -16.73 -7.78
CA LYS A 102 -7.00 -17.55 -8.98
C LYS A 102 -6.48 -18.95 -8.70
N CYS A 103 -6.29 -19.34 -7.44
CA CYS A 103 -5.74 -20.64 -7.09
C CYS A 103 -6.75 -21.76 -7.42
N VAL A 104 -6.32 -22.77 -8.19
CA VAL A 104 -7.17 -23.91 -8.59
C VAL A 104 -7.71 -24.68 -7.38
N LEU A 105 -6.93 -24.76 -6.28
CA LEU A 105 -7.36 -25.40 -5.05
C LEU A 105 -8.59 -24.69 -4.43
N GLY A 106 -8.70 -23.38 -4.64
CA GLY A 106 -9.81 -22.55 -4.16
C GLY A 106 -11.16 -22.82 -4.83
N ILE A 107 -11.20 -23.62 -5.92
CA ILE A 107 -12.47 -23.93 -6.62
C ILE A 107 -13.35 -24.89 -5.80
N LYS A 108 -12.73 -25.83 -5.07
CA LYS A 108 -13.43 -26.87 -4.28
C LYS A 108 -13.10 -26.86 -2.78
N GLY A 109 -12.22 -25.96 -2.36
CA GLY A 109 -11.76 -25.82 -0.98
C GLY A 109 -11.18 -24.43 -0.75
N GLU A 110 -10.34 -24.29 0.27
CA GLU A 110 -9.66 -23.02 0.53
C GLU A 110 -8.39 -22.90 -0.33
N PRO A 111 -8.14 -21.74 -0.97
CA PRO A 111 -6.94 -21.54 -1.76
C PRO A 111 -5.68 -21.62 -0.89
N LEU A 112 -4.52 -21.86 -1.52
CA LEU A 112 -3.25 -21.79 -0.81
C LEU A 112 -3.05 -20.41 -0.16
N ALA A 113 -2.45 -20.37 1.01
CA ALA A 113 -2.04 -19.13 1.68
C ALA A 113 -0.71 -18.61 1.09
N ILE A 114 -0.73 -18.28 -0.21
CA ILE A 114 0.45 -17.85 -0.97
C ILE A 114 1.09 -16.63 -0.30
N GLY A 115 0.29 -15.66 0.16
CA GLY A 115 0.79 -14.47 0.85
C GLY A 115 1.54 -14.80 2.15
N GLN A 116 1.04 -15.77 2.92
CA GLN A 116 1.69 -16.20 4.16
C GLN A 116 2.96 -17.01 3.90
N LEU A 117 3.01 -17.82 2.83
CA LEU A 117 4.23 -18.51 2.40
C LEU A 117 5.30 -17.52 1.90
N GLU A 118 4.89 -16.52 1.11
CA GLU A 118 5.76 -15.42 0.67
C GLU A 118 6.32 -14.64 1.86
N ARG A 119 5.46 -14.30 2.82
CA ARG A 119 5.86 -13.66 4.08
C ARG A 119 6.86 -14.51 4.85
N PHE A 120 6.58 -15.80 5.06
CA PHE A 120 7.44 -16.72 5.80
C PHE A 120 8.86 -16.75 5.22
N ILE A 121 8.97 -16.86 3.89
CA ILE A 121 10.28 -16.92 3.23
C ILE A 121 11.03 -15.59 3.33
N ALA A 122 10.33 -14.47 3.21
CA ALA A 122 10.95 -13.16 3.37
C ALA A 122 11.42 -12.92 4.82
N ASP A 123 10.61 -13.31 5.81
CA ASP A 123 10.96 -13.20 7.23
C ASP A 123 12.12 -14.15 7.60
N PHE A 124 12.14 -15.38 7.05
CA PHE A 124 13.26 -16.32 7.18
C PHE A 124 14.55 -15.73 6.61
N ALA A 125 14.50 -15.18 5.39
CA ALA A 125 15.66 -14.57 4.74
C ALA A 125 16.23 -13.42 5.56
N ARG A 126 15.36 -12.52 6.06
CA ARG A 126 15.76 -11.43 6.95
C ARG A 126 16.44 -11.95 8.23
N ASN A 127 15.83 -12.91 8.91
CA ASN A 127 16.35 -13.43 10.19
C ASN A 127 17.70 -14.15 10.01
N ASN A 128 17.93 -14.76 8.84
CA ASN A 128 19.19 -15.42 8.47
C ASN A 128 20.15 -14.51 7.69
N LYS A 129 19.84 -13.20 7.55
CA LYS A 129 20.65 -12.22 6.82
C LYS A 129 20.98 -12.65 5.38
N LEU A 130 20.06 -13.36 4.73
CA LEU A 130 20.16 -13.68 3.32
C LEU A 130 19.88 -12.41 2.51
N SER A 131 20.70 -12.16 1.50
CA SER A 131 20.48 -11.06 0.56
C SER A 131 20.59 -11.61 -0.86
N SER A 132 19.59 -11.31 -1.67
CA SER A 132 19.58 -11.60 -3.11
C SER A 132 20.15 -10.43 -3.94
N LEU A 133 20.51 -9.33 -3.27
CA LEU A 133 21.00 -8.12 -3.89
C LEU A 133 22.49 -8.25 -4.21
N LYS A 134 22.81 -8.15 -5.51
CA LYS A 134 24.19 -8.06 -6.00
C LYS A 134 24.43 -6.67 -6.57
N LYS A 135 25.37 -5.95 -5.97
CA LYS A 135 25.79 -4.64 -6.46
C LYS A 135 26.59 -4.81 -7.74
N SER A 136 26.30 -3.98 -8.75
CA SER A 136 27.10 -3.93 -9.98
C SER A 136 28.45 -3.28 -9.70
N GLU A 137 29.52 -3.78 -10.33
CA GLU A 137 30.82 -3.11 -10.36
C GLU A 137 30.86 -1.96 -11.38
N LYS A 138 29.89 -1.91 -12.30
CA LYS A 138 29.79 -0.84 -13.29
C LYS A 138 29.32 0.45 -12.63
N ILE A 139 29.89 1.56 -13.07
CA ILE A 139 29.45 2.91 -12.71
C ILE A 139 28.88 3.54 -13.97
N LEU A 140 27.56 3.73 -13.98
CA LEU A 140 26.83 4.34 -15.09
C LEU A 140 26.33 5.75 -14.72
N GLU A 141 25.51 6.30 -15.59
CA GLU A 141 24.92 7.62 -15.47
C GLU A 141 24.06 7.82 -14.22
N LYS A 142 23.80 9.10 -13.89
CA LYS A 142 22.94 9.47 -12.76
C LYS A 142 21.46 9.36 -13.13
N VAL A 143 20.66 8.79 -12.24
CA VAL A 143 19.19 8.75 -12.36
C VAL A 143 18.53 9.29 -11.09
N ALA A 144 17.58 10.21 -11.24
CA ALA A 144 16.80 10.75 -10.13
C ALA A 144 15.50 9.95 -9.96
N VAL A 145 15.12 9.66 -8.73
CA VAL A 145 13.85 9.02 -8.37
C VAL A 145 13.11 9.93 -7.41
N ILE A 146 11.90 10.36 -7.76
CA ILE A 146 11.10 11.27 -6.94
C ILE A 146 10.06 10.46 -6.18
N GLY A 147 10.21 10.41 -4.86
CA GLY A 147 9.37 9.64 -3.94
C GLY A 147 9.98 8.29 -3.55
N SER A 148 10.02 8.00 -2.25
CA SER A 148 10.57 6.77 -1.67
C SER A 148 9.49 5.71 -1.35
N GLY A 149 8.34 5.77 -2.03
CA GLY A 149 7.32 4.73 -1.94
C GLY A 149 7.74 3.42 -2.63
N PRO A 150 6.87 2.39 -2.64
CA PRO A 150 7.18 1.09 -3.25
C PRO A 150 7.69 1.19 -4.69
N ALA A 151 7.09 2.05 -5.52
CA ALA A 151 7.52 2.25 -6.91
C ALA A 151 8.93 2.83 -7.00
N GLY A 152 9.24 3.86 -6.22
CA GLY A 152 10.54 4.53 -6.22
C GLY A 152 11.65 3.64 -5.68
N LEU A 153 11.42 2.99 -4.53
CA LEU A 153 12.36 2.02 -3.94
C LEU A 153 12.69 0.89 -4.91
N THR A 154 11.67 0.36 -5.60
CA THR A 154 11.86 -0.71 -6.58
C THR A 154 12.63 -0.22 -7.80
N CYS A 155 12.24 0.91 -8.38
CA CYS A 155 12.92 1.48 -9.54
C CYS A 155 14.40 1.75 -9.22
N ALA A 156 14.68 2.35 -8.06
CA ALA A 156 16.02 2.63 -7.61
C ALA A 156 16.86 1.37 -7.39
N GLY A 157 16.30 0.35 -6.73
CA GLY A 157 16.98 -0.92 -6.50
C GLY A 157 17.32 -1.64 -7.80
N GLU A 158 16.40 -1.70 -8.76
CA GLU A 158 16.63 -2.33 -10.07
C GLU A 158 17.68 -1.58 -10.89
N LEU A 159 17.64 -0.24 -10.92
CA LEU A 159 18.65 0.56 -11.61
C LEU A 159 20.03 0.45 -10.94
N ALA A 160 20.10 0.40 -9.61
CA ALA A 160 21.36 0.25 -8.89
C ALA A 160 22.01 -1.14 -9.15
N LYS A 161 21.21 -2.21 -9.28
CA LYS A 161 21.71 -3.53 -9.69
C LYS A 161 22.34 -3.53 -11.09
N LEU A 162 21.97 -2.58 -11.96
CA LEU A 162 22.56 -2.41 -13.29
C LEU A 162 23.83 -1.53 -13.28
N GLY A 163 24.04 -0.74 -12.22
CA GLY A 163 25.21 0.13 -12.03
C GLY A 163 24.92 1.64 -12.16
N TYR A 164 23.66 2.04 -12.30
CA TYR A 164 23.30 3.47 -12.32
C TYR A 164 23.50 4.12 -10.95
N ARG A 165 23.90 5.39 -10.96
CA ARG A 165 24.04 6.20 -9.75
C ARG A 165 22.69 6.82 -9.40
N VAL A 166 21.93 6.14 -8.55
CA VAL A 166 20.56 6.54 -8.22
C VAL A 166 20.50 7.41 -6.97
N THR A 167 19.77 8.52 -7.04
CA THR A 167 19.38 9.34 -5.88
C THR A 167 17.87 9.41 -5.80
N ILE A 168 17.32 9.03 -4.64
CA ILE A 168 15.90 9.17 -4.31
C ILE A 168 15.70 10.49 -3.58
N PHE A 169 14.76 11.32 -4.03
CA PHE A 169 14.32 12.53 -3.36
C PHE A 169 12.99 12.28 -2.67
N GLU A 170 12.95 12.42 -1.35
CA GLU A 170 11.77 12.15 -0.51
C GLU A 170 11.34 13.41 0.24
N ALA A 171 10.06 13.74 0.14
CA ALA A 171 9.48 14.93 0.75
C ALA A 171 9.45 14.84 2.29
N LEU A 172 9.21 13.64 2.84
CA LEU A 172 9.13 13.41 4.27
C LEU A 172 10.51 13.18 4.90
N HIS A 173 10.56 13.30 6.22
CA HIS A 173 11.77 13.05 7.02
C HIS A 173 12.10 11.56 7.17
N GLU A 174 11.14 10.65 6.89
CA GLU A 174 11.38 9.21 6.79
C GLU A 174 11.01 8.70 5.39
N SER A 175 11.75 7.68 4.95
CA SER A 175 11.58 7.04 3.64
C SER A 175 10.67 5.82 3.70
N GLY A 176 9.93 5.54 2.62
CA GLY A 176 9.05 4.37 2.49
C GLY A 176 7.62 4.70 2.05
N GLY A 177 7.27 5.98 1.96
CA GLY A 177 5.94 6.43 1.56
C GLY A 177 4.82 5.82 2.42
N VAL A 178 3.77 5.31 1.77
CA VAL A 178 2.61 4.70 2.45
C VAL A 178 2.99 3.52 3.35
N LEU A 179 4.14 2.87 3.10
CA LEU A 179 4.64 1.79 3.96
C LEU A 179 5.03 2.31 5.34
N VAL A 180 5.33 3.61 5.48
CA VAL A 180 5.70 4.25 6.75
C VAL A 180 4.57 5.07 7.33
N TYR A 181 4.01 6.02 6.58
CA TYR A 181 3.00 6.94 7.12
C TYR A 181 1.57 6.39 7.06
N GLY A 182 1.28 5.44 6.17
CA GLY A 182 -0.09 5.01 5.87
C GLY A 182 -0.50 3.72 6.56
N ILE A 183 0.12 2.61 6.16
CA ILE A 183 -0.20 1.27 6.69
C ILE A 183 0.26 1.22 8.15
N PRO A 184 -0.55 0.81 9.14
CA PRO A 184 -0.13 0.78 10.54
C PRO A 184 0.89 -0.31 10.89
N GLU A 185 1.55 -0.16 12.04
CA GLU A 185 2.53 -1.13 12.58
C GLU A 185 1.89 -2.53 12.79
N PHE A 186 0.62 -2.57 13.19
CA PHE A 186 -0.11 -3.82 13.45
C PHE A 186 -0.40 -4.66 12.18
N ARG A 187 -0.17 -4.12 10.99
CA ARG A 187 -0.20 -4.83 9.70
C ARG A 187 1.16 -4.94 9.03
N LEU A 188 1.99 -3.91 9.17
CA LEU A 188 3.29 -3.83 8.51
C LEU A 188 4.33 -3.23 9.47
N PRO A 189 5.17 -4.06 10.10
CA PRO A 189 6.19 -3.62 11.05
C PRO A 189 7.18 -2.63 10.41
N LYS A 190 7.35 -1.46 11.01
CA LYS A 190 8.15 -0.36 10.42
C LYS A 190 9.63 -0.61 10.58
N LYS A 191 10.04 -0.97 11.79
CA LYS A 191 11.44 -1.17 12.13
C LYS A 191 12.00 -2.44 11.51
N ASP A 192 11.28 -3.55 11.65
CA ASP A 192 11.83 -4.86 11.31
C ASP A 192 11.61 -5.22 9.84
N VAL A 193 10.57 -4.71 9.18
CA VAL A 193 10.30 -4.99 7.75
C VAL A 193 10.69 -3.80 6.89
N VAL A 194 9.99 -2.67 7.01
CA VAL A 194 10.13 -1.55 6.05
C VAL A 194 11.53 -0.93 6.07
N LYS A 195 12.05 -0.64 7.27
CA LYS A 195 13.40 -0.09 7.41
C LYS A 195 14.47 -1.06 6.92
N TYR A 196 14.31 -2.38 7.16
CA TYR A 196 15.24 -3.38 6.65
C TYR A 196 15.33 -3.35 5.12
N GLU A 197 14.19 -3.34 4.43
CA GLU A 197 14.14 -3.27 2.96
C GLU A 197 14.82 -1.99 2.41
N ILE A 198 14.60 -0.85 3.06
CA ILE A 198 15.22 0.42 2.66
C ILE A 198 16.75 0.36 2.87
N GLU A 199 17.22 -0.19 3.98
CA GLU A 199 18.65 -0.34 4.24
C GLU A 199 19.32 -1.33 3.28
N GLU A 200 18.64 -2.41 2.87
CA GLU A 200 19.11 -3.31 1.81
C GLU A 200 19.27 -2.57 0.47
N ILE A 201 18.33 -1.70 0.11
CA ILE A 201 18.44 -0.87 -1.11
C ILE A 201 19.61 0.12 -1.00
N LYS A 202 19.85 0.74 0.16
CA LYS A 202 21.01 1.62 0.38
C LYS A 202 22.33 0.87 0.22
N LYS A 203 22.42 -0.41 0.58
CA LYS A 203 23.63 -1.24 0.38
C LYS A 203 24.00 -1.39 -1.10
N LEU A 204 23.06 -1.23 -2.02
CA LEU A 204 23.35 -1.16 -3.47
C LEU A 204 24.05 0.15 -3.88
N GLY A 205 24.17 1.13 -3.00
CA GLY A 205 24.74 2.45 -3.28
C GLY A 205 23.69 3.51 -3.66
N VAL A 206 22.40 3.21 -3.50
CA VAL A 206 21.32 4.19 -3.68
C VAL A 206 21.42 5.26 -2.59
N LYS A 207 21.46 6.53 -3.00
CA LYS A 207 21.36 7.67 -2.09
C LYS A 207 19.89 8.03 -1.86
N ILE A 208 19.54 8.44 -0.65
CA ILE A 208 18.20 8.92 -0.33
C ILE A 208 18.33 10.27 0.39
N GLU A 209 17.71 11.28 -0.18
CA GLU A 209 17.66 12.64 0.33
C GLU A 209 16.25 12.94 0.85
N ASN A 210 16.10 12.89 2.16
CA ASN A 210 14.85 13.21 2.86
C ASN A 210 14.67 14.73 3.00
N ASN A 211 13.43 15.15 3.24
CA ASN A 211 13.02 16.56 3.33
C ASN A 211 13.22 17.38 2.04
N VAL A 212 13.18 16.72 0.88
CA VAL A 212 13.27 17.37 -0.44
C VAL A 212 11.91 17.31 -1.13
N VAL A 213 11.23 18.45 -1.20
CA VAL A 213 9.94 18.56 -1.88
C VAL A 213 10.17 18.99 -3.32
N VAL A 214 10.26 18.02 -4.24
CA VAL A 214 10.39 18.32 -5.67
C VAL A 214 9.14 19.07 -6.17
N GLY A 215 9.34 20.18 -6.87
CA GLY A 215 8.29 21.16 -7.19
C GLY A 215 8.27 22.39 -6.27
N LYS A 216 9.14 22.41 -5.25
CA LYS A 216 9.28 23.52 -4.29
C LYS A 216 10.73 23.76 -3.89
N THR A 217 11.42 22.73 -3.39
CA THR A 217 12.82 22.79 -2.98
C THR A 217 13.77 22.77 -4.18
N VAL A 218 13.41 21.97 -5.18
CA VAL A 218 14.11 21.80 -6.46
C VAL A 218 13.08 21.43 -7.51
N ASP A 219 13.26 21.88 -8.75
CA ASP A 219 12.42 21.49 -9.88
C ASP A 219 13.08 20.42 -10.76
N ILE A 220 12.27 19.70 -11.55
CA ILE A 220 12.79 18.59 -12.39
C ILE A 220 13.81 19.09 -13.41
N ASP A 221 13.60 20.28 -13.96
CA ASP A 221 14.52 20.89 -14.93
C ASP A 221 15.89 21.14 -14.28
N GLU A 222 15.94 21.59 -13.02
CA GLU A 222 17.19 21.77 -12.27
C GLU A 222 17.91 20.44 -12.00
N LEU A 223 17.16 19.36 -11.71
CA LEU A 223 17.76 18.03 -11.56
C LEU A 223 18.45 17.60 -12.86
N ILE A 224 17.87 17.89 -14.01
CA ILE A 224 18.44 17.48 -15.30
C ILE A 224 19.61 18.40 -15.69
N GLU A 225 19.40 19.71 -15.66
CA GLU A 225 20.32 20.71 -16.19
C GLU A 225 21.50 21.00 -15.26
N ASN A 226 21.26 21.12 -13.95
CA ASN A 226 22.26 21.56 -12.98
C ASN A 226 22.91 20.38 -12.24
N GLU A 227 22.13 19.38 -11.85
CA GLU A 227 22.61 18.20 -11.09
C GLU A 227 23.13 17.07 -12.01
N GLY A 228 22.84 17.15 -13.31
CA GLY A 228 23.32 16.24 -14.34
C GLY A 228 22.65 14.88 -14.35
N PHE A 229 21.41 14.77 -13.86
CA PHE A 229 20.61 13.54 -13.96
C PHE A 229 20.20 13.28 -15.42
N LYS A 230 20.47 12.09 -15.94
CA LYS A 230 20.18 11.72 -17.35
C LYS A 230 18.78 11.17 -17.56
N ALA A 231 18.12 10.74 -16.48
CA ALA A 231 16.73 10.33 -16.48
C ALA A 231 16.09 10.61 -15.10
N VAL A 232 14.77 10.76 -15.08
CA VAL A 232 13.98 11.00 -13.87
C VAL A 232 12.82 10.01 -13.84
N PHE A 233 12.59 9.38 -12.69
CA PHE A 233 11.40 8.57 -12.42
C PHE A 233 10.53 9.22 -11.35
N ILE A 234 9.26 9.47 -11.66
CA ILE A 234 8.27 10.06 -10.75
C ILE A 234 7.43 8.94 -10.12
N GLY A 235 7.70 8.66 -8.85
CA GLY A 235 6.99 7.70 -8.00
C GLY A 235 6.31 8.36 -6.80
N SER A 236 5.83 9.60 -6.94
CA SER A 236 5.31 10.44 -5.85
C SER A 236 3.97 10.00 -5.26
N GLY A 237 3.31 9.02 -5.89
CA GLY A 237 2.05 8.45 -5.42
C GLY A 237 0.83 9.39 -5.50
N ALA A 238 -0.25 8.99 -4.82
CA ALA A 238 -1.50 9.73 -4.71
C ALA A 238 -1.79 10.06 -3.23
N GLY A 239 -1.22 11.15 -2.73
CA GLY A 239 -1.27 11.53 -1.31
C GLY A 239 -2.32 12.59 -0.94
N LEU A 240 -3.00 13.22 -1.91
CA LEU A 240 -3.94 14.30 -1.63
C LEU A 240 -5.31 13.73 -1.22
N PRO A 241 -5.83 13.98 0.00
CA PRO A 241 -7.09 13.42 0.47
C PRO A 241 -8.30 14.06 -0.24
N LYS A 242 -9.40 13.31 -0.27
CA LYS A 242 -10.70 13.79 -0.73
C LYS A 242 -11.67 13.96 0.44
N PHE A 243 -12.50 14.99 0.31
CA PHE A 243 -13.54 15.38 1.24
C PHE A 243 -14.90 15.34 0.50
N MET A 244 -16.00 15.16 1.23
CA MET A 244 -17.35 15.03 0.68
C MET A 244 -17.92 16.35 0.17
N GLY A 245 -17.50 17.48 0.75
CA GLY A 245 -18.11 18.79 0.51
C GLY A 245 -19.44 18.98 1.25
N ILE A 246 -19.66 18.26 2.35
CA ILE A 246 -20.88 18.39 3.17
C ILE A 246 -20.74 19.52 4.20
N LYS A 247 -21.88 20.02 4.70
CA LYS A 247 -21.88 21.04 5.76
C LYS A 247 -21.22 20.50 7.03
N GLY A 248 -20.41 21.34 7.68
CA GLY A 248 -19.69 21.01 8.92
C GLY A 248 -18.34 20.30 8.72
N GLU A 249 -17.92 20.04 7.47
CA GLU A 249 -16.67 19.29 7.17
C GLU A 249 -15.37 20.00 7.62
N ASN A 250 -15.44 21.29 7.94
CA ASN A 250 -14.30 22.06 8.47
C ASN A 250 -14.31 22.19 10.01
N ALA A 251 -15.13 21.41 10.71
CA ALA A 251 -15.23 21.46 12.18
C ALA A 251 -14.00 20.88 12.89
N ASN A 252 -13.76 21.31 14.13
CA ASN A 252 -12.74 20.71 14.98
C ASN A 252 -13.12 19.25 15.29
N GLY A 253 -12.20 18.31 15.08
CA GLY A 253 -12.49 16.86 15.18
C GLY A 253 -12.83 16.21 13.84
N VAL A 254 -12.85 16.97 12.73
CA VAL A 254 -12.85 16.39 11.39
C VAL A 254 -11.41 16.23 10.91
N PHE A 255 -11.07 15.02 10.48
CA PHE A 255 -9.73 14.67 9.99
C PHE A 255 -9.82 14.00 8.63
N SER A 256 -8.74 14.08 7.84
CA SER A 256 -8.52 13.09 6.79
C SER A 256 -7.89 11.82 7.39
N ALA A 257 -8.16 10.66 6.78
CA ALA A 257 -7.47 9.43 7.18
C ALA A 257 -5.95 9.54 7.01
N ASN A 258 -5.49 10.26 5.97
CA ASN A 258 -4.08 10.54 5.77
C ASN A 258 -3.46 11.27 6.96
N GLU A 259 -4.16 12.25 7.54
CA GLU A 259 -3.70 12.98 8.71
C GLU A 259 -3.59 12.09 9.94
N VAL A 260 -4.67 11.36 10.29
CA VAL A 260 -4.69 10.48 11.47
C VAL A 260 -3.59 9.42 11.37
N LEU A 261 -3.52 8.74 10.23
CA LEU A 261 -2.51 7.70 10.01
C LEU A 261 -1.09 8.29 10.00
N THR A 262 -0.87 9.48 9.44
CA THR A 262 0.46 10.13 9.51
C THR A 262 0.83 10.49 10.96
N ARG A 263 -0.08 11.10 11.72
CA ARG A 263 0.16 11.43 13.13
C ARG A 263 0.49 10.18 13.95
N VAL A 264 -0.25 9.09 13.75
CA VAL A 264 -0.03 7.84 14.50
C VAL A 264 1.21 7.09 14.00
N ASN A 265 1.34 6.86 12.70
CA ASN A 265 2.34 5.94 12.17
C ASN A 265 3.70 6.60 12.00
N LEU A 266 3.75 7.82 11.44
CA LEU A 266 4.99 8.55 11.23
C LEU A 266 5.39 9.29 12.51
N MET A 267 4.47 10.08 13.08
CA MET A 267 4.78 10.93 14.24
C MET A 267 4.64 10.21 15.59
N LYS A 268 4.21 8.94 15.60
CA LYS A 268 4.06 8.10 16.80
C LYS A 268 3.15 8.72 17.87
N ALA A 269 2.09 9.44 17.47
CA ALA A 269 1.15 10.13 18.37
C ALA A 269 0.43 9.23 19.38
N PHE A 270 0.49 7.90 19.21
CA PHE A 270 -0.01 6.92 20.19
C PHE A 270 0.89 6.76 21.41
N LYS A 271 2.07 7.37 21.42
CA LYS A 271 3.05 7.30 22.51
C LYS A 271 3.05 8.58 23.33
N ASN A 272 3.14 8.46 24.65
CA ASN A 272 3.15 9.60 25.56
C ASN A 272 4.36 10.53 25.34
N GLU A 273 5.48 10.00 24.86
CA GLU A 273 6.67 10.79 24.54
C GLU A 273 6.59 11.58 23.21
N SER A 274 5.55 11.36 22.39
CA SER A 274 5.43 12.09 21.12
C SER A 274 4.99 13.53 21.35
N HIS A 275 5.66 14.48 20.69
CA HIS A 275 5.27 15.89 20.67
C HIS A 275 4.07 16.17 19.74
N THR A 276 3.61 15.19 18.95
CA THR A 276 2.49 15.37 18.02
C THR A 276 1.17 14.98 18.69
N PRO A 277 0.26 15.94 18.94
CA PRO A 277 -1.02 15.63 19.57
C PRO A 277 -1.96 14.94 18.58
N LEU A 278 -2.82 14.08 19.13
CA LEU A 278 -3.98 13.53 18.43
C LEU A 278 -5.09 13.30 19.46
N ASN A 279 -6.20 14.02 19.32
CA ASN A 279 -7.39 13.81 20.12
C ASN A 279 -8.55 13.41 19.20
N LEU A 280 -9.02 12.17 19.36
CA LEU A 280 -10.14 11.62 18.59
C LEU A 280 -11.44 11.54 19.43
N GLY A 281 -11.39 11.90 20.72
CA GLY A 281 -12.50 11.69 21.65
C GLY A 281 -12.77 10.22 21.96
N LYS A 282 -14.00 9.91 22.38
CA LYS A 282 -14.45 8.58 22.79
C LYS A 282 -15.21 7.83 21.70
N LYS A 283 -15.86 8.54 20.78
CA LYS A 283 -16.63 7.98 19.66
C LYS A 283 -16.16 8.53 18.33
N VAL A 284 -15.74 7.65 17.43
CA VAL A 284 -15.17 8.03 16.13
C VAL A 284 -15.98 7.43 14.99
N ALA A 285 -16.37 8.26 14.02
CA ALA A 285 -16.90 7.80 12.74
C ALA A 285 -15.84 7.87 11.65
N VAL A 286 -15.56 6.76 10.97
CA VAL A 286 -14.70 6.68 9.80
C VAL A 286 -15.56 6.51 8.55
N VAL A 287 -15.52 7.48 7.65
CA VAL A 287 -16.34 7.49 6.43
C VAL A 287 -15.54 6.87 5.28
N GLY A 288 -15.89 5.65 4.88
CA GLY A 288 -15.20 4.91 3.82
C GLY A 288 -15.29 3.39 4.01
N GLY A 289 -14.72 2.63 3.08
CA GLY A 289 -14.76 1.16 3.14
C GLY A 289 -13.51 0.46 2.60
N GLY A 290 -12.47 1.22 2.24
CA GLY A 290 -11.19 0.65 1.76
C GLY A 290 -10.23 0.33 2.90
N ASN A 291 -9.05 -0.19 2.54
CA ASN A 291 -8.00 -0.51 3.51
C ASN A 291 -7.63 0.68 4.40
N VAL A 292 -7.58 1.90 3.84
CA VAL A 292 -7.31 3.13 4.60
C VAL A 292 -8.38 3.39 5.66
N ALA A 293 -9.65 3.06 5.38
CA ALA A 293 -10.73 3.20 6.35
C ALA A 293 -10.60 2.15 7.47
N MET A 294 -10.27 0.91 7.12
CA MET A 294 -10.02 -0.16 8.11
C MET A 294 -8.82 0.19 9.00
N ASP A 295 -7.74 0.69 8.42
CA ASP A 295 -6.53 1.09 9.12
C ASP A 295 -6.81 2.26 10.09
N ALA A 296 -7.54 3.28 9.63
CA ALA A 296 -7.94 4.41 10.46
C ALA A 296 -8.89 3.99 11.59
N ALA A 297 -9.85 3.10 11.32
CA ALA A 297 -10.80 2.62 12.31
C ALA A 297 -10.12 1.79 13.39
N ARG A 298 -9.32 0.80 12.99
CA ARG A 298 -8.56 -0.07 13.91
C ARG A 298 -7.51 0.70 14.71
N THR A 299 -6.97 1.77 14.13
CA THR A 299 -6.10 2.71 14.84
C THR A 299 -6.86 3.51 15.89
N SER A 300 -8.04 4.04 15.54
CA SER A 300 -8.89 4.80 16.46
C SER A 300 -9.34 3.94 17.66
N LEU A 301 -9.69 2.68 17.39
CA LEU A 301 -10.03 1.69 18.42
C LEU A 301 -8.87 1.45 19.38
N ARG A 302 -7.64 1.29 18.87
CA ARG A 302 -6.42 1.14 19.69
C ARG A 302 -6.07 2.35 20.54
N LEU A 303 -6.54 3.53 20.13
CA LEU A 303 -6.43 4.76 20.92
C LEU A 303 -7.55 4.90 21.96
N GLY A 304 -8.43 3.90 22.08
CA GLY A 304 -9.46 3.80 23.11
C GLY A 304 -10.85 4.29 22.71
N ALA A 305 -11.09 4.56 21.41
CA ALA A 305 -12.38 5.03 20.95
C ALA A 305 -13.32 3.89 20.51
N GLU A 306 -14.60 4.00 20.87
CA GLU A 306 -15.68 3.28 20.19
C GLU A 306 -15.71 3.77 18.73
N THR A 307 -15.56 2.84 17.79
CA THR A 307 -15.27 3.19 16.40
C THR A 307 -16.29 2.60 15.45
N HIS A 308 -16.87 3.48 14.63
CA HIS A 308 -17.84 3.17 13.61
C HIS A 308 -17.22 3.36 12.22
N ILE A 309 -17.39 2.41 11.32
CA ILE A 309 -17.16 2.59 9.89
C ILE A 309 -18.51 2.86 9.23
N ILE A 310 -18.65 4.03 8.63
CA ILE A 310 -19.83 4.41 7.86
C ILE A 310 -19.56 4.12 6.39
N TYR A 311 -20.33 3.19 5.82
CA TYR A 311 -20.17 2.79 4.42
C TYR A 311 -21.51 2.78 3.68
N ARG A 312 -21.56 3.49 2.55
CA ARG A 312 -22.79 3.67 1.76
C ARG A 312 -23.29 2.42 1.03
N ARG A 313 -22.51 1.34 0.97
CA ARG A 313 -22.90 0.05 0.32
C ARG A 313 -22.93 -1.07 1.36
N SER A 314 -23.16 -2.31 0.93
CA SER A 314 -23.13 -3.45 1.85
C SER A 314 -21.71 -3.97 2.09
N GLU A 315 -21.58 -4.87 3.06
CA GLU A 315 -20.31 -5.54 3.38
C GLU A 315 -19.68 -6.23 2.16
N LYS A 316 -20.51 -6.82 1.28
CA LYS A 316 -20.03 -7.49 0.05
C LYS A 316 -19.32 -6.57 -0.93
N GLU A 317 -19.64 -5.27 -0.91
CA GLU A 317 -19.02 -4.28 -1.79
C GLU A 317 -17.84 -3.56 -1.13
N LEU A 318 -17.41 -3.94 0.07
CA LEU A 318 -16.23 -3.35 0.72
C LEU A 318 -14.98 -3.63 -0.14
N PRO A 319 -14.22 -2.59 -0.53
CA PRO A 319 -12.97 -2.78 -1.27
C PRO A 319 -11.76 -3.08 -0.37
N ALA A 320 -11.93 -3.11 0.95
CA ALA A 320 -10.87 -3.50 1.87
C ALA A 320 -10.55 -4.99 1.77
N ARG A 321 -9.33 -5.34 2.18
CA ARG A 321 -8.86 -6.73 2.23
C ARG A 321 -9.68 -7.51 3.25
N LEU A 322 -10.15 -8.70 2.88
CA LEU A 322 -11.10 -9.49 3.68
C LEU A 322 -10.56 -9.81 5.07
N GLU A 323 -9.28 -10.16 5.18
CA GLU A 323 -8.60 -10.40 6.46
C GLU A 323 -8.70 -9.18 7.39
N GLU A 324 -8.56 -7.97 6.86
CA GLU A 324 -8.61 -6.74 7.66
C GLU A 324 -10.03 -6.37 8.09
N ILE A 325 -11.04 -6.68 7.27
CA ILE A 325 -12.45 -6.54 7.64
C ILE A 325 -12.77 -7.51 8.79
N HIS A 326 -12.31 -8.75 8.69
CA HIS A 326 -12.50 -9.75 9.74
C HIS A 326 -11.82 -9.32 11.04
N HIS A 327 -10.55 -8.90 10.97
CA HIS A 327 -9.81 -8.42 12.14
C HIS A 327 -10.46 -7.18 12.77
N ALA A 328 -10.96 -6.24 11.97
CA ALA A 328 -11.67 -5.06 12.48
C ALA A 328 -12.92 -5.46 13.29
N LYS A 329 -13.72 -6.40 12.78
CA LYS A 329 -14.93 -6.89 13.47
C LYS A 329 -14.59 -7.64 14.75
N GLU A 330 -13.58 -8.51 14.71
CA GLU A 330 -13.10 -9.26 15.89
C GLU A 330 -12.55 -8.34 16.99
N GLU A 331 -11.93 -7.21 16.61
CA GLU A 331 -11.44 -6.18 17.53
C GLU A 331 -12.56 -5.30 18.11
N GLY A 332 -13.75 -5.31 17.52
CA GLY A 332 -14.92 -4.55 17.99
C GLY A 332 -15.26 -3.29 17.19
N VAL A 333 -14.71 -3.11 15.98
CA VAL A 333 -15.13 -2.03 15.07
C VAL A 333 -16.57 -2.29 14.60
N ILE A 334 -17.42 -1.27 14.70
CA ILE A 334 -18.82 -1.34 14.32
C ILE A 334 -18.96 -0.96 12.84
N LEU A 335 -19.64 -1.80 12.04
CA LEU A 335 -19.86 -1.55 10.61
C LEU A 335 -21.27 -1.03 10.36
N ASP A 336 -21.41 0.28 10.18
CA ASP A 336 -22.63 0.95 9.72
C ASP A 336 -22.70 0.94 8.19
N ILE A 337 -23.05 -0.23 7.64
CA ILE A 337 -23.27 -0.40 6.21
C ILE A 337 -24.57 0.27 5.75
N LEU A 338 -24.72 0.44 4.44
CA LEU A 338 -25.87 1.11 3.82
C LEU A 338 -26.20 2.46 4.49
N THR A 339 -25.16 3.22 4.81
CA THR A 339 -25.27 4.48 5.54
C THR A 339 -24.36 5.52 4.88
N ASN A 340 -24.87 6.74 4.65
CA ASN A 340 -24.12 7.83 4.04
C ASN A 340 -24.26 9.12 4.86
N PRO A 341 -23.16 9.83 5.19
CA PRO A 341 -23.24 11.13 5.85
C PRO A 341 -23.85 12.21 4.97
N THR A 342 -24.59 13.13 5.59
CA THR A 342 -25.19 14.31 4.92
C THR A 342 -24.78 15.63 5.57
N GLU A 343 -24.48 15.65 6.86
CA GLU A 343 -24.04 16.84 7.61
C GLU A 343 -23.23 16.44 8.84
N ILE A 344 -22.19 17.21 9.18
CA ILE A 344 -21.48 17.11 10.46
C ILE A 344 -22.01 18.18 11.40
N LEU A 345 -22.41 17.76 12.60
CA LEU A 345 -23.02 18.63 13.61
C LEU A 345 -21.95 19.09 14.60
N THR A 346 -21.98 20.37 14.95
CA THR A 346 -21.05 20.96 15.91
C THR A 346 -21.71 21.44 17.19
N ASP A 347 -20.93 21.48 18.27
CA ASP A 347 -21.27 22.24 19.47
C ASP A 347 -21.06 23.75 19.26
N GLU A 348 -21.30 24.53 20.32
CA GLU A 348 -21.13 25.99 20.31
C GLU A 348 -19.68 26.44 20.14
N LYS A 349 -18.70 25.55 20.39
CA LYS A 349 -17.26 25.80 20.26
C LYS A 349 -16.70 25.33 18.91
N GLY A 350 -17.57 24.86 18.01
CA GLY A 350 -17.18 24.36 16.69
C GLY A 350 -16.55 22.96 16.69
N TRP A 351 -16.69 22.19 17.77
CA TRP A 351 -16.27 20.79 17.83
C TRP A 351 -17.36 19.87 17.33
N VAL A 352 -16.97 18.79 16.66
CA VAL A 352 -17.89 17.71 16.28
C VAL A 352 -18.61 17.20 17.54
N LYS A 353 -19.94 17.11 17.45
CA LYS A 353 -20.79 16.45 18.46
C LYS A 353 -21.65 15.32 17.88
N GLY A 354 -21.66 15.18 16.56
CA GLY A 354 -22.44 14.17 15.87
C GLY A 354 -22.34 14.27 14.36
N ILE A 355 -22.84 13.24 13.69
CA ILE A 355 -22.92 13.16 12.23
C ILE A 355 -24.35 12.76 11.85
N LYS A 356 -24.97 13.55 10.98
CA LYS A 356 -26.26 13.23 10.38
C LYS A 356 -26.02 12.32 9.19
N CYS A 357 -26.75 11.21 9.15
CA CYS A 357 -26.65 10.19 8.14
C CYS A 357 -28.02 9.90 7.53
N ILE A 358 -28.02 9.31 6.34
CA ILE A 358 -29.21 8.77 5.66
C ILE A 358 -29.00 7.27 5.38
N ARG A 359 -30.06 6.48 5.43
CA ARG A 359 -30.01 5.06 5.06
C ARG A 359 -30.02 4.91 3.54
N MET A 360 -29.31 3.88 3.09
CA MET A 360 -29.18 3.53 1.68
C MET A 360 -29.84 2.17 1.41
N LYS A 361 -30.24 1.95 0.16
CA LYS A 361 -30.52 0.63 -0.40
C LYS A 361 -29.64 0.38 -1.62
N LEU A 362 -29.41 -0.88 -1.97
CA LEU A 362 -28.66 -1.21 -3.17
C LEU A 362 -29.56 -1.19 -4.41
N GLY A 363 -29.14 -0.44 -5.42
CA GLY A 363 -29.68 -0.44 -6.78
C GLY A 363 -28.99 -1.44 -7.69
N GLU A 364 -28.92 -1.12 -8.98
CA GLU A 364 -28.20 -1.90 -10.00
C GLU A 364 -26.68 -1.76 -9.88
N GLU A 365 -25.94 -2.66 -10.52
CA GLU A 365 -24.48 -2.61 -10.57
C GLU A 365 -23.98 -1.38 -11.34
N ASP A 366 -22.94 -0.72 -10.80
CA ASP A 366 -22.19 0.32 -11.49
C ASP A 366 -21.13 -0.27 -12.43
N SER A 367 -20.42 0.60 -13.16
CA SER A 367 -19.35 0.21 -14.08
C SER A 367 -18.15 -0.46 -13.40
N SER A 368 -18.08 -0.45 -12.06
CA SER A 368 -17.09 -1.19 -11.28
C SER A 368 -17.58 -2.58 -10.86
N GLY A 369 -18.77 -3.01 -11.30
CA GLY A 369 -19.40 -4.27 -10.92
C GLY A 369 -19.98 -4.26 -9.50
N ARG A 370 -20.14 -3.08 -8.88
CA ARG A 370 -20.64 -2.95 -7.51
C ARG A 370 -22.00 -2.27 -7.52
N ARG A 371 -22.93 -2.73 -6.71
CA ARG A 371 -24.28 -2.15 -6.64
C ARG A 371 -24.24 -0.69 -6.19
N ARG A 372 -24.98 0.17 -6.90
CA ARG A 372 -25.09 1.61 -6.61
C ARG A 372 -25.88 1.82 -5.33
N PRO A 373 -25.43 2.73 -4.45
CA PRO A 373 -26.22 3.10 -3.28
C PRO A 373 -27.30 4.12 -3.69
N ILE A 374 -28.53 3.91 -3.24
CA ILE A 374 -29.69 4.78 -3.46
C ILE A 374 -30.23 5.21 -2.11
N GLU A 375 -30.46 6.50 -1.92
CA GLU A 375 -31.01 7.04 -0.68
C GLU A 375 -32.42 6.50 -0.41
N ILE A 376 -32.72 6.23 0.86
CA ILE A 376 -34.07 5.94 1.33
C ILE A 376 -34.62 7.26 1.88
N GLU A 377 -35.66 7.79 1.23
CA GLU A 377 -36.30 9.05 1.67
C GLU A 377 -36.78 8.97 3.12
N ASN A 378 -36.66 10.08 3.85
CA ASN A 378 -37.10 10.22 5.25
C ASN A 378 -36.48 9.18 6.22
N SER A 379 -35.24 8.73 5.94
CA SER A 379 -34.50 7.77 6.76
C SER A 379 -33.33 8.39 7.52
N GLU A 380 -33.31 9.71 7.63
CA GLU A 380 -32.25 10.44 8.29
C GLU A 380 -32.21 10.16 9.80
N PHE A 381 -30.99 10.04 10.32
CA PHE A 381 -30.75 9.85 11.74
C PHE A 381 -29.42 10.49 12.13
N ILE A 382 -29.22 10.67 13.43
CA ILE A 382 -28.00 11.28 13.98
C ILE A 382 -27.25 10.22 14.77
N MET A 383 -25.93 10.15 14.55
CA MET A 383 -25.00 9.39 15.38
C MET A 383 -24.18 10.38 16.20
N GLU A 384 -24.17 10.23 17.53
CA GLU A 384 -23.31 11.02 18.41
C GLU A 384 -21.87 10.52 18.29
N VAL A 385 -20.98 11.41 17.87
CA VAL A 385 -19.55 11.14 17.70
C VAL A 385 -18.76 12.39 18.08
N ASP A 386 -17.52 12.19 18.54
CA ASP A 386 -16.60 13.25 18.92
C ASP A 386 -15.63 13.61 17.78
N SER A 387 -15.48 12.72 16.78
CA SER A 387 -14.62 12.95 15.62
C SER A 387 -15.10 12.20 14.38
N VAL A 388 -14.81 12.77 13.21
CA VAL A 388 -15.12 12.19 11.89
C VAL A 388 -13.83 12.10 11.07
N ILE A 389 -13.51 10.91 10.57
CA ILE A 389 -12.33 10.66 9.74
C ILE A 389 -12.78 10.36 8.30
N MET A 390 -12.41 11.23 7.36
CA MET A 390 -12.73 11.08 5.94
C MET A 390 -11.72 10.16 5.24
N SER A 391 -12.21 9.06 4.66
CA SER A 391 -11.42 8.04 3.95
C SER A 391 -12.02 7.71 2.58
N LEU A 392 -12.15 8.72 1.72
CA LEU A 392 -12.84 8.65 0.42
C LEU A 392 -11.91 8.38 -0.78
N GLY A 393 -10.66 8.02 -0.49
CA GLY A 393 -9.59 7.86 -1.47
C GLY A 393 -8.80 9.15 -1.69
N THR A 394 -7.79 9.05 -2.55
CA THR A 394 -6.79 10.11 -2.75
C THR A 394 -6.55 10.39 -4.23
N SER A 395 -5.90 11.52 -4.51
CA SER A 395 -5.40 11.89 -5.84
C SER A 395 -3.92 12.28 -5.78
N PRO A 396 -3.22 12.26 -6.93
CA PRO A 396 -1.87 12.83 -7.04
C PRO A 396 -1.83 14.31 -6.66
N ASN A 397 -0.69 14.73 -6.10
CA ASN A 397 -0.46 16.12 -5.73
C ASN A 397 0.00 16.91 -6.98
N PRO A 398 -0.62 18.06 -7.31
CA PRO A 398 -0.30 18.80 -8.54
C PRO A 398 1.04 19.53 -8.52
N LEU A 399 1.80 19.53 -7.42
CA LEU A 399 3.07 20.25 -7.30
C LEU A 399 4.04 19.97 -8.46
N ILE A 400 4.34 18.69 -8.72
CA ILE A 400 5.28 18.30 -9.78
C ILE A 400 4.75 18.67 -11.17
N SER A 401 3.46 18.40 -11.44
CA SER A 401 2.86 18.74 -12.74
C SER A 401 2.76 20.25 -12.98
N ASN A 402 2.60 21.05 -11.92
CA ASN A 402 2.51 22.50 -12.02
C ASN A 402 3.88 23.16 -12.20
N SER A 403 4.94 22.60 -11.60
CA SER A 403 6.30 23.14 -11.76
C SER A 403 7.02 22.60 -13.00
N THR A 404 6.60 21.47 -13.56
CA THR A 404 7.26 20.85 -14.73
C THR A 404 6.48 21.14 -16.01
N LYS A 405 6.95 22.10 -16.82
CA LYS A 405 6.27 22.54 -18.04
C LYS A 405 6.14 21.39 -19.06
N GLY A 406 4.93 21.18 -19.57
CA GLY A 406 4.65 20.17 -20.60
C GLY A 406 4.39 18.75 -20.08
N LEU A 407 4.46 18.54 -18.76
CA LEU A 407 4.09 17.28 -18.13
C LEU A 407 2.55 17.14 -18.10
N LYS A 408 2.01 16.15 -18.82
CA LYS A 408 0.55 16.01 -18.99
C LYS A 408 -0.08 15.16 -17.88
N THR A 409 -1.28 15.57 -17.46
CA THR A 409 -2.13 14.81 -16.52
C THR A 409 -3.53 14.55 -17.10
N ASN A 410 -4.20 13.50 -16.61
CA ASN A 410 -5.62 13.29 -16.86
C ASN A 410 -6.50 14.18 -15.97
N LYS A 411 -7.84 14.11 -16.15
CA LYS A 411 -8.82 14.87 -15.35
C LYS A 411 -8.80 14.57 -13.84
N ARG A 412 -8.18 13.46 -13.43
CA ARG A 412 -8.03 13.05 -12.02
C ARG A 412 -6.70 13.50 -11.42
N GLY A 413 -5.86 14.20 -12.19
CA GLY A 413 -4.53 14.64 -11.78
C GLY A 413 -3.44 13.58 -11.92
N CYS A 414 -3.74 12.39 -12.46
CA CYS A 414 -2.71 11.37 -12.67
C CYS A 414 -1.86 11.67 -13.90
N LEU A 415 -0.56 11.39 -13.80
CA LEU A 415 0.41 11.57 -14.87
C LEU A 415 0.08 10.65 -16.04
N LEU A 416 0.08 11.21 -17.26
CA LEU A 416 -0.08 10.43 -18.49
C LEU A 416 1.26 9.82 -18.89
N VAL A 417 1.24 8.51 -19.14
CA VAL A 417 2.41 7.76 -19.60
C VAL A 417 2.03 6.82 -20.73
N ASP A 418 3.01 6.46 -21.54
CA ASP A 418 2.92 5.31 -22.43
C ASP A 418 2.81 4.02 -21.61
N GLU A 419 1.85 3.16 -21.94
CA GLU A 419 1.55 1.98 -21.12
C GLU A 419 2.69 0.96 -21.12
N GLU A 420 3.45 0.82 -22.22
CA GLU A 420 4.52 -0.16 -22.38
C GLU A 420 5.86 0.30 -21.79
N SER A 421 6.22 1.57 -21.97
CA SER A 421 7.50 2.10 -21.53
C SER A 421 7.41 2.84 -20.18
N LEU A 422 6.22 3.29 -19.78
CA LEU A 422 5.98 4.23 -18.67
C LEU A 422 6.66 5.60 -18.85
N SER A 423 7.03 5.94 -20.09
CA SER A 423 7.55 7.27 -20.42
C SER A 423 6.43 8.31 -20.39
N THR A 424 6.75 9.51 -19.92
CA THR A 424 5.81 10.64 -19.88
C THR A 424 5.80 11.40 -21.22
N SER A 425 5.11 12.53 -21.27
CA SER A 425 5.18 13.45 -22.41
C SER A 425 6.54 14.12 -22.63
N LEU A 426 7.48 13.97 -21.68
CA LEU A 426 8.80 14.60 -21.70
C LEU A 426 9.90 13.55 -21.83
N LYS A 427 10.90 13.83 -22.69
CA LYS A 427 12.03 12.92 -22.96
C LYS A 427 12.83 12.68 -21.68
N GLY A 428 13.19 11.42 -21.41
CA GLY A 428 13.99 11.04 -20.24
C GLY A 428 13.22 11.06 -18.91
N ILE A 429 11.92 11.39 -18.90
CA ILE A 429 11.08 11.43 -17.71
C ILE A 429 10.05 10.30 -17.76
N TYR A 430 10.02 9.49 -16.71
CA TYR A 430 9.15 8.33 -16.53
C TYR A 430 8.29 8.51 -15.28
N ALA A 431 7.15 7.83 -15.20
CA ALA A 431 6.32 7.85 -14.00
C ALA A 431 5.65 6.49 -13.75
N GLY A 432 5.39 6.17 -12.49
CA GLY A 432 4.81 4.88 -12.13
C GLY A 432 4.14 4.84 -10.76
N GLY A 433 3.44 3.72 -10.52
CA GLY A 433 2.64 3.53 -9.31
C GLY A 433 1.46 4.49 -9.24
N ASP A 434 1.07 4.83 -8.01
CA ASP A 434 -0.16 5.58 -7.74
C ASP A 434 -0.18 7.00 -8.34
N ALA A 435 0.98 7.56 -8.74
CA ALA A 435 1.05 8.82 -9.47
C ALA A 435 0.41 8.74 -10.88
N VAL A 436 0.38 7.54 -11.46
CA VAL A 436 -0.18 7.25 -12.80
C VAL A 436 -1.58 6.62 -12.68
N THR A 437 -1.74 5.64 -11.79
CA THR A 437 -3.01 4.89 -11.69
C THR A 437 -4.04 5.53 -10.77
N GLY A 438 -3.60 6.47 -9.91
CA GLY A 438 -4.31 6.76 -8.66
C GLY A 438 -4.14 5.60 -7.67
N ALA A 439 -4.78 5.73 -6.50
CA ALA A 439 -4.67 4.75 -5.41
C ALA A 439 -4.89 3.30 -5.90
N ALA A 440 -3.87 2.45 -5.74
CA ALA A 440 -3.87 1.06 -6.21
C ALA A 440 -3.34 0.11 -5.13
N THR A 441 -2.38 -0.76 -5.46
CA THR A 441 -1.77 -1.72 -4.51
C THR A 441 -0.24 -1.62 -4.54
N VAL A 442 0.39 -2.00 -3.42
CA VAL A 442 1.85 -1.99 -3.29
C VAL A 442 2.53 -2.81 -4.40
N ILE A 443 1.98 -3.98 -4.75
CA ILE A 443 2.54 -4.84 -5.78
C ILE A 443 2.45 -4.23 -7.20
N LEU A 444 1.40 -3.47 -7.49
CA LEU A 444 1.28 -2.74 -8.76
C LEU A 444 2.30 -1.60 -8.83
N ALA A 445 2.48 -0.86 -7.73
CA ALA A 445 3.50 0.18 -7.64
C ALA A 445 4.92 -0.40 -7.81
N MET A 446 5.22 -1.53 -7.15
CA MET A 446 6.47 -2.27 -7.31
C MET A 446 6.67 -2.70 -8.77
N GLY A 447 5.66 -3.31 -9.40
CA GLY A 447 5.70 -3.71 -10.81
C GLY A 447 5.96 -2.55 -11.76
N ALA A 448 5.33 -1.39 -11.52
CA ALA A 448 5.59 -0.18 -12.29
C ALA A 448 7.04 0.32 -12.13
N GLY A 449 7.59 0.25 -10.91
CA GLY A 449 9.00 0.57 -10.65
C GLY A 449 9.98 -0.31 -11.43
N LYS A 450 9.75 -1.64 -11.45
CA LYS A 450 10.55 -2.58 -12.26
C LYS A 450 10.47 -2.27 -13.76
N LYS A 451 9.26 -2.03 -14.26
CA LYS A 451 9.02 -1.72 -15.67
C LYS A 451 9.70 -0.42 -16.09
N ALA A 452 9.58 0.63 -15.27
CA ALA A 452 10.24 1.90 -15.50
C ALA A 452 11.78 1.77 -15.47
N ALA A 453 12.35 1.02 -14.53
CA ALA A 453 13.79 0.78 -14.49
C ALA A 453 14.32 0.14 -15.78
N LYS A 454 13.61 -0.86 -16.32
CA LYS A 454 13.96 -1.49 -17.61
C LYS A 454 13.89 -0.51 -18.78
N SER A 455 12.86 0.34 -18.81
CA SER A 455 12.69 1.35 -19.86
C SER A 455 13.74 2.46 -19.79
N ILE A 456 14.10 2.89 -18.58
CA ILE A 456 15.17 3.87 -18.34
C ILE A 456 16.52 3.30 -18.81
N ASP A 457 16.85 2.06 -18.44
CA ASP A 457 18.09 1.41 -18.92
C ASP A 457 18.13 1.33 -20.45
N SER A 458 17.01 0.90 -21.06
CA SER A 458 16.90 0.81 -22.52
C SER A 458 17.06 2.17 -23.21
N TYR A 459 16.55 3.24 -22.61
CA TYR A 459 16.68 4.61 -23.11
C TYR A 459 18.11 5.12 -23.00
N LEU A 460 18.74 5.00 -21.83
CA LEU A 460 20.08 5.51 -21.60
C LEU A 460 21.15 4.79 -22.43
N ARG A 461 21.01 3.47 -22.63
CA ARG A 461 21.89 2.71 -23.55
C ARG A 461 21.78 3.17 -25.00
N LYS A 462 20.58 3.52 -25.46
CA LYS A 462 20.37 4.03 -26.82
C LYS A 462 20.95 5.44 -26.99
N GLU A 463 20.78 6.31 -26.00
CA GLU A 463 21.39 7.64 -26.02
C GLU A 463 22.92 7.55 -26.02
N GLU A 464 23.51 6.61 -25.27
CA GLU A 464 24.96 6.36 -25.31
C GLU A 464 25.42 5.91 -26.70
N GLN A 465 24.68 5.00 -27.36
CA GLN A 465 24.99 4.55 -28.72
C GLN A 465 24.83 5.64 -29.79
N ASN A 466 23.87 6.56 -29.62
CA ASN A 466 23.64 7.64 -30.58
C ASN A 466 24.65 8.80 -30.43
N ASN A 467 25.38 8.85 -29.31
CA ASN A 467 26.41 9.86 -29.04
C ASN A 467 27.84 9.37 -29.39
N ILE A 468 27.98 8.13 -29.86
CA ILE A 468 29.20 7.53 -30.44
C ILE A 468 29.02 7.54 -31.96
#